data_AF-A0AAJ0G802-F1
#
_entry.id   AF-A0AAJ0G802-F1
#
_cell.length_a   1.000
_cell.length_b   1.000
_cell.length_c   1.000
_cell.angle_alpha   90.00
_cell.angle_beta   90.00
_cell.angle_gamma   90.00
#
_symmetry.space_group_name_H-M   'P 1'
#
loop_
_entity.id
_entity.type
_entity.pdbx_description
1 polymer ?
#
loop_
_entity_poly.entity_id
_entity_poly.type
_entity_poly.pdbx_seq_one_letter_code
_entity_poly.pdbx_strand_id
1 'polypeptide(L)'
;MAPLVEAFPPSQLSKRVQTTTKDRTQKPPVILKDCELKEMMQYFCDLDGPKEDKKSKVVCEPVLRMFRQVNADVEIKDARMA
;
A
#
# COMPACT_ATOMS: atom_id res chain seq x y z
N MET A 1 -1.83 -3.32 14.30
CA MET A 1 -1.80 -2.05 13.54
C MET A 1 -0.80 -2.20 12.40
N ALA A 2 -1.02 -1.57 11.26
CA ALA A 2 0.02 -1.44 10.25
C ALA A 2 1.12 -0.47 10.75
N PRO A 3 2.39 -0.66 10.36
CA PRO A 3 3.44 0.31 10.68
C PRO A 3 3.19 1.63 9.95
N LEU A 4 3.61 2.75 10.56
CA LEU A 4 3.64 4.04 9.89
C LEU A 4 4.78 4.04 8.85
N VAL A 5 4.42 3.97 7.58
CA VAL A 5 5.37 4.07 6.45
C VAL A 5 5.37 5.51 5.95
N GLU A 6 6.56 6.07 5.69
CA GLU A 6 6.72 7.39 5.10
C GLU A 6 6.12 7.41 3.67
N ALA A 7 5.21 8.36 3.41
CA ALA A 7 4.67 8.57 2.07
C ALA A 7 5.73 9.24 1.16
N PHE A 8 5.95 8.69 -0.02
CA PHE A 8 6.94 9.18 -0.98
C PHE A 8 6.35 9.33 -2.40
N PRO A 9 6.87 10.26 -3.23
CA PRO A 9 6.34 10.46 -4.57
C PRO A 9 6.67 9.25 -5.48
N PRO A 10 5.76 8.84 -6.39
CA PRO A 10 5.96 7.66 -7.24
C PRO A 10 7.23 7.65 -8.11
N SER A 11 7.90 8.80 -8.29
CA SER A 11 9.18 8.90 -8.97
C SER A 11 10.38 8.39 -8.15
N GLN A 12 10.27 8.26 -6.83
CA GLN A 12 11.30 7.65 -5.97
C GLN A 12 11.20 6.12 -5.89
N LEU A 13 10.10 5.54 -6.38
CA LEU A 13 9.80 4.11 -6.43
C LEU A 13 11.01 3.21 -6.74
N SER A 14 11.58 3.37 -7.94
CA SER A 14 12.66 2.53 -8.43
C SER A 14 13.95 2.65 -7.59
N LYS A 15 14.12 3.75 -6.84
CA LYS A 15 15.24 3.92 -5.91
C LYS A 15 14.96 3.26 -4.57
N ARG A 16 13.77 3.45 -3.99
CA ARG A 16 13.41 2.89 -2.67
C ARG A 16 13.34 1.36 -2.70
N VAL A 17 12.71 0.76 -3.71
CA VAL A 17 12.64 -0.70 -3.87
C VAL A 17 14.05 -1.33 -4.01
N GLN A 18 15.02 -0.58 -4.54
CA GLN A 18 16.39 -1.06 -4.72
C GLN A 18 17.25 -0.96 -3.44
N THR A 19 16.74 -0.36 -2.35
CA THR A 19 17.46 -0.20 -1.08
C THR A 19 16.79 -1.05 0.02
N THR A 20 17.50 -2.06 0.54
CA THR A 20 17.05 -2.83 1.70
C THR A 20 17.13 -1.98 2.98
N THR A 21 16.33 -2.31 3.99
CA THR A 21 16.29 -1.75 5.37
C THR A 21 17.60 -1.79 6.20
N LYS A 22 18.75 -1.96 5.53
CA LYS A 22 20.11 -1.90 6.10
C LYS A 22 21.04 -1.02 5.22
N ASP A 23 20.46 -0.08 4.48
CA ASP A 23 21.12 0.82 3.52
C ASP A 23 22.00 0.13 2.46
N ARG A 24 21.65 -1.11 2.12
CA ARG A 24 22.34 -1.92 1.11
C ARG A 24 21.52 -1.96 -0.17
N THR A 25 22.16 -1.63 -1.29
CA THR A 25 21.60 -1.81 -2.63
C THR A 25 21.36 -3.30 -2.91
N GLN A 26 20.15 -3.66 -3.31
CA GLN A 26 19.84 -5.03 -3.74
C GLN A 26 20.64 -5.40 -5.00
N LYS A 27 21.19 -6.62 -5.00
CA LYS A 27 21.86 -7.25 -6.15
C LYS A 27 21.23 -8.64 -6.33
N PRO A 28 20.73 -9.03 -7.51
CA PRO A 28 20.64 -8.23 -8.75
C PRO A 28 19.74 -6.99 -8.62
N PRO A 29 19.86 -6.01 -9.53
CA PRO A 29 18.96 -4.84 -9.57
C PRO A 29 17.52 -5.29 -9.83
N VAL A 30 16.55 -4.72 -9.08
CA VAL A 30 15.14 -5.01 -9.26
C VAL A 30 14.61 -4.38 -10.55
N ILE A 31 14.03 -5.20 -11.43
CA ILE A 31 13.29 -4.75 -12.61
C ILE A 31 11.79 -4.82 -12.29
N LEU A 32 11.19 -3.67 -11.96
CA LEU A 32 9.79 -3.56 -11.51
C LEU A 32 8.74 -4.12 -12.50
N LYS A 33 9.10 -4.30 -13.78
CA LYS A 33 8.23 -4.89 -14.80
C LYS A 33 8.03 -6.40 -14.58
N ASP A 34 9.08 -7.07 -14.11
CA ASP A 34 9.19 -8.52 -13.97
C ASP A 34 8.58 -9.01 -12.64
N CYS A 35 8.39 -8.08 -11.70
CA CYS A 35 7.73 -8.31 -10.42
C CYS A 35 6.23 -8.54 -10.60
N GLU A 36 5.72 -9.67 -10.11
CA GLU A 36 4.33 -10.10 -10.21
C GLU A 36 3.35 -9.03 -9.71
N LEU A 37 2.39 -8.64 -10.55
CA LEU A 37 1.30 -7.74 -10.19
C LEU A 37 0.21 -8.54 -9.48
N LYS A 38 -0.16 -8.12 -8.28
CA LYS A 38 -1.13 -8.78 -7.41
C LYS A 38 -2.23 -7.83 -6.99
N GLU A 39 -3.38 -8.41 -6.70
CA GLU A 39 -4.57 -7.73 -6.22
C GLU A 39 -4.88 -8.15 -4.79
N MET A 40 -5.29 -7.20 -3.97
CA MET A 40 -5.74 -7.42 -2.60
C MET A 40 -6.98 -6.57 -2.36
N MET A 41 -8.11 -7.22 -2.13
CA MET A 41 -9.30 -6.55 -1.60
C MET A 41 -9.07 -6.28 -0.11
N GLN A 42 -9.08 -5.00 0.26
CA GLN A 42 -9.17 -4.55 1.65
C GLN A 42 -10.55 -3.96 1.90
N TYR A 43 -10.87 -3.68 3.16
CA TYR A 43 -12.03 -2.88 3.53
C TYR A 43 -11.55 -1.60 4.22
N PHE A 44 -11.94 -0.45 3.68
CA PHE A 44 -11.76 0.83 4.35
C PHE A 44 -12.99 1.07 5.23
N CYS A 45 -12.80 1.02 6.55
CA CYS A 45 -13.86 1.22 7.53
C CYS A 45 -13.71 2.59 8.18
N ASP A 46 -14.74 3.44 8.04
CA ASP A 46 -14.83 4.74 8.71
C ASP A 46 -16.20 4.91 9.37
N LEU A 47 -16.39 5.95 10.18
CA LEU A 47 -17.66 6.25 10.82
C LEU A 47 -18.55 7.12 9.92
N ASP A 48 -19.65 6.55 9.45
CA ASP A 48 -20.77 7.32 8.91
C ASP A 48 -21.56 7.96 10.06
N GLY A 49 -21.60 9.29 10.06
CA GLY A 49 -22.20 10.13 11.11
C GLY A 49 -21.20 10.62 12.20
N PRO A 50 -21.61 11.59 13.02
CA PRO A 50 -20.77 12.15 14.09
C PRO A 50 -20.56 11.16 15.23
N LYS A 51 -19.37 11.18 15.86
CA LYS A 51 -18.98 10.26 16.96
C LYS A 51 -19.89 10.29 18.20
N GLU A 52 -20.73 11.31 18.33
CA GLU A 52 -21.60 11.53 19.49
C GLU A 52 -23.04 11.02 19.27
N ASP A 53 -23.47 10.77 18.03
CA ASP A 53 -24.79 10.20 17.75
C ASP A 53 -24.76 8.66 17.86
N LYS A 54 -25.71 8.11 18.62
CA LYS A 54 -25.94 6.67 18.79
C LYS A 54 -26.44 5.99 17.51
N LYS A 55 -26.83 6.75 16.49
CA LYS A 55 -27.23 6.26 15.16
C LYS A 55 -26.07 6.07 14.20
N SER A 56 -24.92 6.69 14.47
CA SER A 56 -23.72 6.60 13.63
C SER A 56 -23.20 5.16 13.56
N LYS A 57 -22.67 4.77 12.40
CA LYS A 57 -22.28 3.38 12.10
C LYS A 57 -20.92 3.32 11.46
N VAL A 58 -20.15 2.29 11.77
CA VAL A 58 -18.95 1.98 10.99
C VAL A 58 -19.40 1.39 9.66
N VAL A 59 -19.08 2.06 8.57
CA VAL A 59 -19.33 1.62 7.19
C VAL A 59 -17.99 1.18 6.61
N CYS A 60 -17.95 -0.05 6.08
CA CYS A 60 -16.75 -0.68 5.53
C CYS A 60 -16.90 -0.86 4.01
N GLU A 61 -16.23 -0.02 3.24
CA GLU A 61 -16.26 -0.07 1.78
C GLU A 61 -15.11 -0.95 1.23
N PRO A 62 -15.36 -1.80 0.22
CA PRO A 62 -14.31 -2.62 -0.39
C PRO A 62 -13.38 -1.76 -1.26
N VAL A 63 -12.07 -1.83 -0.97
CA VAL A 63 -11.02 -1.13 -1.72
C VAL A 63 -10.10 -2.17 -2.38
N LEU A 64 -10.13 -2.24 -3.71
CA LEU A 64 -9.22 -3.07 -4.49
C LEU A 64 -7.85 -2.40 -4.59
N ARG A 65 -6.84 -2.95 -3.91
CA ARG A 65 -5.46 -2.46 -3.98
C ARG A 65 -4.63 -3.32 -4.93
N MET A 66 -3.94 -2.67 -5.85
CA MET A 66 -2.97 -3.31 -6.74
C MET A 66 -1.55 -3.05 -6.23
N PHE A 67 -0.75 -4.10 -6.16
CA PHE A 67 0.61 -4.07 -5.63
C PHE A 67 1.54 -4.92 -6.48
N ARG A 68 2.84 -4.63 -6.48
CA ARG A 68 3.84 -5.54 -7.05
C ARG A 68 4.65 -6.15 -5.93
N GLN A 69 4.74 -7.47 -5.91
CA GLN A 69 5.55 -8.17 -4.91
C GLN A 69 7.00 -8.23 -5.37
N VAL A 70 7.92 -7.74 -4.53
CA VAL A 70 9.36 -7.71 -4.83
C VAL A 70 10.10 -8.44 -3.71
N ASN A 71 10.37 -9.73 -3.93
CA ASN A 71 10.82 -10.63 -2.87
C ASN A 71 9.80 -10.66 -1.71
N ALA A 72 10.26 -10.55 -0.45
CA ALA A 72 9.38 -10.56 0.72
C ALA A 72 8.73 -9.20 1.02
N ASP A 73 9.20 -8.12 0.39
CA ASP A 73 8.71 -6.76 0.59
C ASP A 73 7.57 -6.42 -0.39
N VAL A 74 6.59 -5.65 0.09
CA VAL A 74 5.32 -5.39 -0.61
C VAL A 74 5.09 -3.88 -0.75
N GLU A 75 5.11 -3.37 -1.99
CA GLU A 75 4.70 -1.99 -2.27
C GLU A 75 3.23 -1.92 -2.67
N ILE A 76 2.41 -1.36 -1.77
CA ILE A 76 0.97 -1.17 -1.97
C ILE A 76 0.71 0.18 -2.64
N LYS A 77 0.00 0.19 -3.77
CA LYS A 77 -0.51 1.43 -4.38
C LYS A 77 -2.01 1.56 -4.18
N ASP A 78 -2.42 2.75 -3.74
CA ASP A 78 -3.82 3.14 -3.66
C ASP A 78 -4.37 3.45 -5.06
N ALA A 79 -5.17 2.52 -5.58
CA ALA A 79 -6.03 2.74 -6.74
C ALA A 79 -7.44 3.09 -6.26
N ARG A 80 -7.66 4.35 -5.85
CA ARG A 80 -9.00 4.83 -5.51
C ARG A 80 -9.80 4.96 -6.81
N MET A 81 -10.68 4.01 -7.06
CA MET A 81 -11.67 4.13 -8.13
C MET A 81 -12.61 5.30 -7.82
N ALA A 82 -13.03 6.02 -8.86
CA ALA A 82 -13.86 7.22 -8.82
C ALA A 82 -15.06 7.06 -9.75
#